data_AF-A0A645DZH9-F1
#
_entry.id   AF-A0A645DZH9-F1
#
_cell.length_a   1.000
_cell.length_b   1.000
_cell.length_c   1.000
_cell.angle_alpha   90.00
_cell.angle_beta   90.00
_cell.angle_gamma   90.00
#
_symmetry.space_group_name_H-M   'P 1'
#
loop_
_entity.id
_entity.type
_entity.pdbx_description
1 polymer ?
#
loop_
_entity_poly.entity_id
_entity_poly.type
_entity_poly.pdbx_seq_one_letter_code
_entity_poly.pdbx_strand_id
1 'polypeptide(L)' 'MLSHNGNIEPLIGVYSKEYAEKIRATIETNEYSVIKFIEKYGFDVYDVKSENDLYENINYYEEYIRIRDHI' A
#
# COMPACT_ATOMS: atom_id res chain seq x y z
N MET A 1 -2.11 4.72 7.06
CA MET A 1 -2.09 3.95 5.80
C MET A 1 -3.26 4.38 4.94
N LEU A 2 -3.11 4.36 3.63
CA LEU A 2 -4.22 4.64 2.72
C LEU A 2 -5.10 3.38 2.56
N SER A 3 -6.42 3.58 2.45
CA SER A 3 -7.32 2.62 1.85
C SER A 3 -8.05 3.26 0.67
N HIS A 4 -8.17 2.52 -0.42
CA HIS A 4 -8.84 2.92 -1.65
C HIS A 4 -9.76 1.78 -2.10
N ASN A 5 -11.04 2.07 -2.31
CA ASN A 5 -12.07 1.08 -2.70
C ASN A 5 -12.12 -0.15 -1.77
N GLY A 6 -11.94 0.06 -0.46
CA GLY A 6 -11.95 -1.02 0.54
C GLY A 6 -10.68 -1.89 0.58
N ASN A 7 -9.70 -1.63 -0.29
CA ASN A 7 -8.39 -2.27 -0.24
C ASN A 7 -7.42 -1.39 0.55
N ILE A 8 -6.60 -1.99 1.41
CA ILE A 8 -5.48 -1.29 2.04
C ILE A 8 -4.35 -1.21 1.01
N GLU A 9 -3.71 -0.04 0.90
CA GLU A 9 -2.60 0.23 -0.01
C GLU A 9 -1.29 0.39 0.79
N PRO A 10 -0.52 -0.70 1.03
CA PRO A 10 0.60 -0.65 1.96
C PRO A 10 1.79 0.18 1.53
N LEU A 11 1.96 0.32 0.23
CA LEU A 11 3.03 1.12 -0.36
C LEU A 11 2.70 2.62 -0.32
N ILE A 12 1.45 2.98 0.02
CA ILE A 12 1.00 4.36 0.21
C ILE A 12 0.65 4.56 1.68
N GLY A 13 1.67 4.82 2.49
CA GLY A 13 1.51 4.97 3.93
C GLY A 13 2.63 5.78 4.57
N VAL A 14 2.31 6.40 5.71
CA VAL A 14 3.31 7.06 6.56
C VAL A 14 3.76 6.04 7.60
N TYR A 15 5.04 5.70 7.57
CA TYR A 15 5.67 4.80 8.53
C TYR A 15 6.62 5.57 9.43
N SER A 16 6.38 5.51 10.74
CA SER A 16 7.32 6.05 11.72
C SER A 16 8.63 5.26 11.69
N LYS A 17 9.75 5.95 11.93
CA LYS A 17 11.10 5.34 11.97
C LYS A 17 11.19 4.21 13.00
N GLU A 18 10.36 4.23 14.04
CA GLU A 18 10.31 3.18 15.07
C GLU A 18 9.93 1.79 14.51
N TYR A 19 9.31 1.72 13.33
CA TYR A 19 8.97 0.46 12.67
C TYR A 19 10.13 -0.16 11.90
N ALA A 20 11.25 0.56 11.68
CA ALA A 20 12.37 0.06 10.90
C ALA A 20 12.96 -1.24 11.47
N GLU A 21 13.18 -1.30 12.78
CA GLU A 21 13.67 -2.52 13.45
C GLU A 21 12.65 -3.65 13.41
N LYS A 22 11.35 -3.33 13.50
CA LYS A 22 10.28 -4.33 13.39
C LYS A 22 10.22 -4.93 11.99
N ILE A 23 10.38 -4.11 10.94
CA ILE A 23 10.44 -4.55 9.54
C ILE A 23 11.65 -5.46 9.34
N ARG A 24 12.83 -5.05 9.83
CA ARG A 24 14.06 -5.85 9.74
C ARG A 24 13.88 -7.23 10.39
N ALA A 25 13.36 -7.27 11.61
CA ALA A 25 13.10 -8.54 12.31
C ALA A 25 12.11 -9.44 11.56
N THR A 26 11.06 -8.86 10.95
CA THR A 26 10.09 -9.61 10.14
C THR A 26 10.76 -10.25 8.92
N ILE A 27 11.64 -9.52 8.22
CA ILE A 27 12.42 -10.02 7.08
C ILE A 27 13.36 -11.16 7.51
N GLU A 28 14.06 -11.01 8.64
CA GLU A 28 14.97 -12.03 9.19
C GLU A 28 14.23 -13.36 9.51
N THR A 29 12.93 -13.29 9.79
CA THR A 29 12.07 -14.47 9.99
C THR A 29 11.46 -15.04 8.70
N ASN A 30 11.88 -14.56 7.53
CA ASN A 30 11.34 -14.94 6.21
C ASN A 30 9.84 -14.65 6.03
N GLU A 31 9.29 -13.66 6.73
CA GLU A 31 7.93 -13.19 6.49
C GLU A 31 7.99 -11.95 5.59
N TYR A 32 7.47 -12.08 4.38
CA TYR A 32 7.56 -11.06 3.33
C TYR A 32 6.20 -10.43 2.99
N SER A 33 5.13 -10.82 3.71
CA SER A 33 3.82 -10.20 3.55
C SER A 33 3.72 -8.89 4.34
N VAL A 34 3.65 -7.78 3.62
CA VAL A 34 3.40 -6.46 4.24
C VAL A 34 2.02 -6.44 4.93
N ILE A 35 1.02 -7.12 4.37
CA ILE A 35 -0.32 -7.23 4.99
C ILE A 35 -0.24 -7.90 6.37
N LYS A 36 0.45 -9.04 6.50
CA LYS A 36 0.63 -9.68 7.80
C LYS A 36 1.41 -8.81 8.79
N PHE A 37 2.38 -8.04 8.31
CA PHE A 37 3.10 -7.08 9.15
C PHE A 37 2.15 -6.01 9.72
N ILE A 38 1.24 -5.50 8.89
CA ILE A 38 0.23 -4.50 9.29
C ILE A 38 -0.75 -5.10 10.30
N GLU A 39 -1.29 -6.28 10.03
CA GLU A 39 -2.20 -7.00 10.93
C GLU A 39 -1.56 -7.25 12.30
N LYS A 40 -0.26 -7.56 12.32
CA LYS A 40 0.49 -7.83 13.55
C LYS A 40 0.73 -6.58 14.40
N TYR A 41 1.08 -5.45 13.79
CA TYR A 41 1.54 -4.27 14.54
C TYR A 41 0.51 -3.14 14.64
N GLY A 42 -0.57 -3.19 13.86
CA GLY A 42 -1.64 -2.19 13.87
C GLY A 42 -1.23 -0.85 13.26
N PHE A 43 -2.09 -0.31 12.40
CA PHE A 43 -1.90 0.99 11.75
C PHE A 43 -3.25 1.69 11.60
N ASP A 44 -3.24 3.02 11.73
CA ASP A 44 -4.41 3.83 11.39
C ASP A 44 -4.65 3.76 9.87
N VAL A 45 -5.91 3.53 9.49
CA VAL A 45 -6.34 3.46 8.09
C VAL A 45 -7.13 4.72 7.76
N TYR A 46 -6.69 5.41 6.71
CA TYR A 46 -7.37 6.56 6.14
C TYR A 46 -8.04 6.14 4.85
N ASP A 47 -9.36 6.14 4.85
CA ASP A 47 -10.18 5.76 3.70
C ASP A 47 -10.38 6.94 2.75
N VAL A 48 -9.95 6.78 1.51
CA VAL A 48 -10.09 7.79 0.46
C VAL A 48 -11.51 7.77 -0.06
N LYS A 49 -12.21 8.89 0.09
CA LYS A 49 -13.61 9.04 -0.31
C LYS A 49 -13.83 9.42 -1.78
N SER A 50 -12.77 9.70 -2.55
CA SER A 50 -12.90 10.16 -3.94
C SER A 50 -12.56 9.06 -4.93
N GLU A 51 -13.39 8.92 -5.96
CA GLU A 51 -13.16 8.13 -7.19
C GLU A 51 -12.10 8.78 -8.09
N ASN A 52 -10.94 9.15 -7.53
CA ASN A 52 -9.87 9.75 -8.31
C ASN A 52 -8.91 8.67 -8.79
N ASP A 53 -8.66 8.63 -10.10
CA ASP A 53 -7.66 7.81 -10.77
C ASP A 53 -6.22 7.99 -10.23
N LEU A 54 -6.03 8.98 -9.35
CA LEU A 54 -4.77 9.30 -8.68
C LEU A 54 -4.10 8.10 -7.98
N TYR A 55 -4.89 7.11 -7.56
CA TYR A 55 -4.41 5.93 -6.84
C TYR A 55 -4.50 4.64 -7.67
N GLU A 56 -4.78 4.72 -8.98
CA GLU A 56 -4.70 3.54 -9.84
C GLU A 56 -3.25 3.08 -10.00
N ASN A 57 -3.01 1.80 -9.72
CA ASN A 57 -1.72 1.17 -9.95
C ASN A 57 -1.58 0.77 -11.43
N ILE A 58 -0.36 0.90 -11.97
CA ILE A 58 0.02 0.38 -13.28
C ILE A 58 0.97 -0.80 -13.05
N ASN A 59 0.44 -2.01 -13.20
CA ASN A 59 1.18 -3.27 -13.09
C ASN A 59 1.48 -3.86 -14.48
N TYR A 60 0.64 -3.56 -15.47
CA TYR A 60 0.72 -4.10 -16.82
C TYR A 60 0.76 -2.98 -17.88
N TYR A 61 1.29 -3.32 -19.06
CA TYR A 61 1.42 -2.35 -20.16
C TYR A 61 0.05 -1.89 -20.69
N GLU A 62 -0.94 -2.77 -20.69
CA GLU A 62 -2.31 -2.45 -21.11
C GLU A 62 -2.95 -1.37 -20.22
N GLU A 63 -2.68 -1.41 -18.92
CA GLU A 63 -3.16 -0.41 -17.95
C GLU A 63 -2.53 0.96 -18.22
N TYR A 64 -1.23 0.99 -18.56
CA TYR A 64 -0.55 2.21 -18.99
C TYR A 64 -1.19 2.82 -20.24
N ILE A 65 -1.48 2.01 -21.27
CA ILE A 65 -2.12 2.49 -22.49
C ILE A 65 -3.50 3.06 -22.19
N ARG A 66 -4.30 2.38 -21.37
CA ARG A 66 -5.63 2.83 -20.96
C ARG A 66 -5.57 4.20 -20.30
N ILE A 67 -4.68 4.40 -19.33
CA ILE A 67 -4.55 5.68 -18.61
C ILE A 67 -4.04 6.77 -19.55
N ARG A 68 -3.00 6.49 -20.35
CA ARG A 68 -2.43 7.46 -21.30
C ARG A 68 -3.47 7.98 -22.29
N ASP A 69 -4.35 7.12 -22.79
CA ASP A 69 -5.34 7.49 -23.82
C ASP A 69 -6.60 8.14 -23.21
N HIS A 70 -6.74 8.18 -21.88
CA HIS A 70 -7.80 8.87 -21.14
C HIS A 70 -7.39 10.24 -20.56
N ILE A 71 -6.11 10.63 -20.69
CA ILE A 71 -5.56 11.94 -20.26
C ILE A 71 -5.45 12.91 -21.43
#